data_AF-A0A523IG04-F1
#
_entry.id   AF-A0A523IG04-F1
#
_cell.length_a   1.000
_cell.length_b   1.000
_cell.length_c   1.000
_cell.angle_alpha   90.00
_cell.angle_beta   90.00
_cell.angle_gamma   90.00
#
_symmetry.space_group_name_H-M   'P 1'
#
loop_
_entity.id
_entity.type
_entity.pdbx_description
1 polymer ?
#
loop_
_entity_poly.entity_id
_entity_poly.type
_entity_poly.pdbx_seq_one_letter_code
_entity_poly.pdbx_strand_id
1 'polypeptide(L)' 'MLKKLDHIGIAVDNLDISIKKYEQITGKKPGEKEVVAAHKVATAFFP' A
#
# COMPACT_ATOMS: atom_id res chain seq x y z
N MET A 1 7.79 14.98 -20.19
CA MET A 1 6.32 15.12 -20.14
C MET A 1 5.76 14.09 -19.17
N LEU A 2 5.03 14.51 -18.15
CA LEU A 2 4.35 13.61 -17.19
C LEU A 2 3.14 12.96 -17.89
N LYS A 3 3.00 11.63 -17.85
CA LYS A 3 1.95 10.92 -18.63
C LYS A 3 0.75 10.48 -17.78
N LYS A 4 0.99 9.81 -16.64
CA LYS A 4 -0.05 9.32 -15.71
C LYS A 4 0.53 9.24 -14.29
N LEU A 5 -0.35 9.24 -13.30
CA LEU A 5 0.00 8.90 -11.92
C LEU A 5 0.22 7.39 -11.83
N ASP A 6 1.37 6.99 -11.32
CA ASP A 6 1.75 5.58 -11.19
C ASP A 6 1.11 4.95 -9.93
N HIS A 7 1.38 5.54 -8.76
CA HIS A 7 0.77 5.14 -7.49
C HIS A 7 0.76 6.31 -6.49
N ILE A 8 -0.01 6.17 -5.40
CA ILE A 8 -0.02 7.07 -4.24
C ILE A 8 0.43 6.28 -3.02
N GLY A 9 1.51 6.74 -2.37
CA GLY A 9 1.94 6.21 -1.08
C GLY A 9 1.19 6.87 0.08
N ILE A 10 0.74 6.08 1.05
CA ILE A 10 0.10 6.56 2.27
C ILE A 10 0.84 5.97 3.46
N ALA A 11 1.46 6.82 4.28
CA ALA A 11 2.08 6.40 5.52
C ALA A 11 1.00 6.08 6.56
N VAL A 12 1.16 4.98 7.29
CA VAL A 12 0.21 4.50 8.28
C VAL A 12 0.93 4.01 9.52
N ASP A 13 0.29 4.15 10.69
CA ASP A 13 0.88 3.72 11.96
C ASP A 13 1.01 2.20 12.09
N ASN A 14 0.11 1.46 11.43
CA ASN A 14 0.11 -0.01 11.42
C ASN A 14 -0.38 -0.55 10.08
N LEU A 15 0.49 -1.31 9.40
CA LEU A 15 0.23 -1.82 8.06
C LEU A 15 -0.91 -2.85 8.04
N ASP A 16 -0.93 -3.81 8.98
CA ASP A 16 -1.94 -4.87 9.00
C ASP A 16 -3.35 -4.37 9.30
N ILE A 17 -3.48 -3.41 10.22
CA ILE A 17 -4.76 -2.75 10.48
C ILE A 17 -5.23 -1.99 9.23
N SER A 18 -4.31 -1.28 8.57
CA SER A 18 -4.63 -0.47 7.39
C SER A 18 -5.04 -1.33 6.20
N ILE A 19 -4.37 -2.46 5.97
CA ILE A 19 -4.75 -3.43 4.94
C ILE A 19 -6.18 -3.91 5.15
N LYS A 20 -6.51 -4.35 6.37
CA LYS A 20 -7.87 -4.82 6.70
C LYS A 20 -8.92 -3.74 6.44
N LYS A 21 -8.66 -2.50 6.87
CA LYS A 21 -9.56 -1.36 6.62
C LYS A 21 -9.73 -1.10 5.13
N TYR A 22 -8.64 -1.10 4.38
CA TYR A 22 -8.69 -0.81 2.95
C TYR A 22 -9.41 -1.92 2.17
N GLU A 23 -9.21 -3.19 2.55
CA GLU A 23 -9.96 -4.32 2.02
C GLU A 23 -11.47 -4.21 2.32
N GLN A 24 -11.85 -3.81 3.54
CA GLN A 24 -13.25 -3.58 3.89
C GLN A 24 -13.90 -2.43 3.11
N ILE A 25 -13.15 -1.35 2.86
CA ILE A 25 -13.66 -0.17 2.16
C ILE A 25 -13.79 -0.43 0.65
N THR A 26 -12.77 -1.07 0.07
CA THR A 26 -12.67 -1.22 -1.39
C THR A 26 -13.19 -2.57 -1.90
N GLY A 27 -13.35 -3.56 -1.01
CA GLY A 27 -13.61 -4.95 -1.38
C GLY A 27 -12.42 -5.64 -2.06
N LYS A 28 -11.26 -4.98 -2.18
CA LYS A 28 -10.06 -5.49 -2.85
C LYS A 28 -9.06 -6.01 -1.82
N LYS A 29 -8.49 -7.18 -2.08
CA LYS A 29 -7.37 -7.71 -1.31
C LYS A 29 -6.08 -6.95 -1.66
N PRO A 30 -5.11 -6.85 -0.72
CA PRO A 30 -3.77 -6.39 -1.06
C PRO A 30 -3.17 -7.31 -2.13
N GLY A 31 -2.49 -6.72 -3.11
CA GLY A 31 -1.74 -7.46 -4.12
C GLY A 31 -0.49 -8.07 -3.53
N GLU A 32 0.60 -7.30 -3.48
CA GLU A 32 1.87 -7.72 -2.89
C GLU A 32 2.19 -6.93 -1.62
N LYS A 33 2.78 -7.62 -0.64
CA LYS A 33 3.42 -7.01 0.52
C LYS A 33 4.93 -7.11 0.35
N GLU A 34 5.65 -6.01 0.53
CA GLU A 34 7.10 -5.98 0.39
C GLU A 34 7.75 -5.30 1.60
N VAL A 35 8.91 -5.81 2.01
CA VAL A 35 9.78 -5.12 2.96
C VAL A 35 10.92 -4.49 2.18
N VAL A 36 10.87 -3.16 2.05
CA VAL A 36 11.89 -2.40 1.35
C VAL A 36 12.98 -2.01 2.35
N ALA A 37 13.92 -2.94 2.57
CA ALA A 37 14.95 -2.82 3.61
C ALA A 37 15.82 -1.56 3.47
N ALA A 38 16.16 -1.16 2.24
CA ALA A 38 16.92 0.07 1.96
C ALA A 38 16.23 1.33 2.49
N HIS A 39 14.89 1.30 2.50
CA HIS A 39 14.05 2.40 2.96
C HIS A 39 13.50 2.17 4.38
N LYS A 40 13.82 1.02 5.01
CA LYS A 40 13.34 0.62 6.34
C LYS A 40 11.80 0.68 6.48
N VAL A 41 11.08 0.38 5.41
CA VAL A 41 9.61 0.38 5.38
C VAL A 41 9.07 -0.96 4.92
N ALA A 42 7.86 -1.28 5.39
CA ALA A 42 7.04 -2.34 4.83
C ALA A 42 5.84 -1.70 4.11
N THR A 43 5.50 -2.21 2.92
CA THR A 43 4.44 -1.67 2.09
C THR A 43 3.48 -2.79 1.67
N ALA A 44 2.25 -2.40 1.38
CA ALA A 44 1.26 -3.28 0.75
C ALA A 44 0.63 -2.53 -0.41
N PHE A 45 0.69 -3.13 -1.59
CA PHE A 45 0.18 -2.51 -2.81
C PHE A 45 -1.27 -2.91 -3.05
N PHE A 46 -2.07 -1.95 -3.46
CA PHE A 46 -3.47 -2.13 -3.87
C PHE A 46 -3.65 -1.61 -5.30
N PRO A 47 -4.44 -2.30 -6.14
CA PRO A 47 -4.71 -1.89 -7.52
C PRO A 47 -5.84 -0.86 -7.63
#